data_AF-A0A067T2I0-F1
#
_entry.id   AF-A0A067T2I0-F1
#
_cell.length_a   1.000
_cell.length_b   1.000
_cell.length_c   1.000
_cell.angle_alpha   90.00
_cell.angle_beta   90.00
_cell.angle_gamma   90.00
#
_symmetry.space_group_name_H-M   'P 1'
#
loop_
_entity.id
_entity.type
_entity.pdbx_description
1 polymer ?
#
loop_
_entity_poly.entity_id
_entity_poly.type
_entity_poly.pdbx_seq_one_letter_code
_entity_poly.pdbx_strand_id
1 'polypeptide(L)'
;MQNINYATSRQVNPSGATPKLTEAQVWKGLELKIRDPLNFAATTSSCHIVSDTPTKVVRKVGYHDLEPVEEVVKIYKGAVIYFDSHLDGHRSTNILSWDQNNEMVLTFSWVGGVLAGTVIGDFPGIEVAVSTCT
;
A
#
# COMPACT_ATOMS: atom_id res chain seq x y z
N MET A 1 -15.68 -7.23 15.73
CA MET A 1 -14.54 -7.22 14.79
C MET A 1 -13.28 -7.05 15.62
N GLN A 2 -12.31 -7.97 15.52
CA GLN A 2 -11.02 -7.80 16.19
C GLN A 2 -10.22 -6.76 15.40
N ASN A 3 -9.82 -5.65 16.02
CA ASN A 3 -8.93 -4.66 15.43
C ASN A 3 -7.51 -5.23 15.37
N ILE A 4 -7.21 -5.98 14.31
CA ILE A 4 -5.92 -6.64 14.17
C ILE A 4 -4.95 -5.67 13.52
N ASN A 5 -3.92 -5.31 14.29
CA ASN A 5 -2.83 -4.47 13.85
C ASN A 5 -1.68 -5.39 13.42
N TYR A 6 -1.14 -5.17 12.22
CA TYR A 6 -0.04 -5.98 11.70
C TYR A 6 0.87 -5.16 10.80
N ALA A 7 2.14 -5.54 10.76
CA ALA A 7 3.11 -4.99 9.83
C ALA A 7 3.98 -6.11 9.25
N THR A 8 4.40 -5.94 8.01
CA THR A 8 5.25 -6.90 7.31
C THR A 8 6.23 -6.20 6.39
N SER A 9 7.44 -6.74 6.31
CA SER A 9 8.52 -6.20 5.50
C SER A 9 8.93 -7.21 4.43
N ARG A 10 9.23 -6.73 3.23
CA ARG A 10 9.75 -7.55 2.13
C ARG A 10 10.94 -6.85 1.49
N GLN A 11 11.95 -7.62 1.09
CA GLN A 11 13.00 -7.11 0.23
C GLN A 11 12.38 -6.69 -1.11
N VAL A 12 12.76 -5.51 -1.60
CA VAL A 12 12.31 -5.03 -2.91
C VAL A 12 12.92 -5.88 -4.02
N ASN A 13 14.21 -6.21 -3.88
CA ASN A 13 14.96 -7.01 -4.82
C ASN A 13 15.44 -8.29 -4.11
N PRO A 14 14.55 -9.27 -3.83
CA PRO A 14 14.98 -10.53 -3.24
C PRO A 14 15.96 -11.26 -4.16
N SER A 15 16.71 -12.21 -3.60
CA SER A 15 17.69 -13.00 -4.37
C SER A 15 17.04 -13.63 -5.61
N GLY A 16 17.64 -13.40 -6.79
CA GLY A 16 17.13 -13.89 -8.07
C GLY A 16 16.10 -12.99 -8.77
N ALA A 17 15.67 -11.88 -8.16
CA ALA A 17 14.72 -10.96 -8.79
C ALA A 17 15.28 -10.33 -10.08
N THR A 18 14.48 -10.38 -11.16
CA THR A 18 14.74 -9.70 -12.42
C THR A 18 13.43 -9.15 -13.01
N PRO A 19 13.37 -7.86 -13.41
CA PRO A 19 14.41 -6.85 -13.28
C PRO A 19 14.62 -6.39 -11.83
N LYS A 20 15.81 -5.85 -11.51
CA LYS A 20 16.04 -5.15 -10.25
C LYS A 20 15.44 -3.75 -10.31
N LEU A 21 14.62 -3.42 -9.32
CA LEU A 21 14.06 -2.08 -9.16
C LEU A 21 15.07 -1.15 -8.49
N THR A 22 15.15 0.08 -9.00
CA THR A 22 15.82 1.21 -8.35
C THR A 22 14.88 1.90 -7.35
N GLU A 23 15.43 2.65 -6.40
CA GLU A 23 14.64 3.45 -5.46
C GLU A 23 13.61 4.35 -6.17
N ALA A 24 14.04 5.02 -7.25
CA ALA A 24 13.18 5.89 -8.05
C ALA A 24 12.00 5.12 -8.68
N GLN A 25 12.22 3.88 -9.14
CA GLN A 25 11.16 3.03 -9.70
C GLN A 25 10.19 2.55 -8.62
N VAL A 26 10.71 2.12 -7.46
CA VAL A 26 9.86 1.75 -6.31
C VAL A 26 8.98 2.92 -5.92
N TRP A 27 9.56 4.10 -5.81
CA TRP A 27 8.84 5.30 -5.43
C TRP A 27 7.78 5.66 -6.48
N LYS A 28 8.10 5.54 -7.76
CA LYS A 28 7.12 5.74 -8.84
C LYS A 28 5.96 4.74 -8.74
N GLY A 29 6.24 3.48 -8.42
CA GLY A 29 5.22 2.46 -8.18
C GLY A 29 4.31 2.80 -6.99
N LEU A 30 4.88 3.32 -5.90
CA LEU A 30 4.10 3.77 -4.75
C LEU A 30 3.22 4.98 -5.09
N GLU A 31 3.72 5.95 -5.86
CA GLU A 31 2.95 7.08 -6.36
C GLU A 31 1.79 6.65 -7.29
N LEU A 32 2.01 5.60 -8.10
CA LEU A 32 0.97 4.99 -8.93
C LEU A 32 -0.08 4.28 -8.06
N LYS A 33 0.32 3.49 -7.06
CA LYS A 33 -0.58 2.82 -6.11
C LYS A 33 -1.53 3.79 -5.39
N ILE A 34 -1.07 5.01 -5.09
CA ILE A 34 -1.93 6.04 -4.49
C ILE A 34 -3.06 6.45 -5.45
N ARG A 35 -2.73 6.61 -6.75
CA ARG A 35 -3.63 7.18 -7.76
C ARG A 35 -4.52 6.14 -8.43
N ASP A 36 -3.99 4.94 -8.57
CA ASP A 36 -4.64 3.80 -9.20
C ASP A 36 -4.38 2.53 -8.37
N PRO A 37 -5.00 2.42 -7.18
CA PRO A 37 -4.81 1.28 -6.28
C PRO A 37 -5.35 -0.04 -6.82
N LEU A 38 -6.22 -0.04 -7.84
CA LEU A 38 -6.86 -1.25 -8.39
C LEU A 38 -5.81 -2.22 -8.95
N ASN A 39 -4.74 -1.68 -9.54
CA ASN A 39 -3.62 -2.45 -10.06
C ASN A 39 -2.68 -3.02 -8.98
N PHE A 40 -2.90 -2.69 -7.71
CA PHE A 40 -2.00 -3.04 -6.60
C PHE A 40 -2.69 -3.76 -5.43
N ALA A 41 -4.00 -3.61 -5.29
CA ALA A 41 -4.77 -4.19 -4.21
C ALA A 41 -6.10 -4.71 -4.76
N ALA A 42 -6.20 -6.03 -4.91
CA ALA A 42 -7.38 -6.73 -5.46
C ALA A 42 -8.69 -6.43 -4.71
N THR A 43 -8.60 -5.99 -3.45
CA THR A 43 -9.77 -5.62 -2.63
C THR A 43 -10.36 -4.26 -2.99
N THR A 44 -9.64 -3.45 -3.77
CA THR A 44 -10.07 -2.11 -4.18
C THR A 44 -10.92 -2.19 -5.43
N SER A 45 -12.14 -1.66 -5.37
CA SER A 45 -13.10 -1.68 -6.49
C SER A 45 -13.15 -0.36 -7.25
N SER A 46 -12.77 0.76 -6.61
CA SER A 46 -12.75 2.08 -7.26
C SER A 46 -11.79 3.05 -6.55
N CYS A 47 -11.33 4.06 -7.29
CA CYS A 47 -10.54 5.16 -6.76
C CYS A 47 -10.93 6.44 -7.49
N HIS A 48 -11.30 7.47 -6.73
CA HIS A 48 -11.59 8.80 -7.25
C HIS A 48 -10.73 9.84 -6.51
N ILE A 49 -9.89 10.56 -7.25
CA ILE A 49 -9.04 11.61 -6.70
C ILE A 49 -9.87 12.88 -6.47
N VAL A 50 -9.90 13.34 -5.22
CA VAL A 50 -10.58 14.59 -4.80
C VAL A 50 -9.60 15.77 -4.86
N SER A 51 -8.34 15.55 -4.47
CA SER A 51 -7.28 16.55 -4.53
C SER A 51 -5.93 15.86 -4.71
N ASP A 52 -5.05 16.42 -5.54
CA ASP A 52 -3.72 15.89 -5.80
C ASP A 52 -2.67 17.00 -5.72
N THR A 53 -1.72 16.84 -4.81
CA THR A 53 -0.53 17.69 -4.68
C THR A 53 0.69 16.80 -4.50
N PRO A 54 1.91 17.32 -4.72
CA PRO A 54 3.13 16.51 -4.59
C PRO A 54 3.33 15.83 -3.23
N THR A 55 2.80 16.43 -2.15
CA THR A 55 3.00 15.95 -0.77
C THR A 55 1.74 15.40 -0.11
N LYS A 56 0.57 15.56 -0.77
CA LYS A 56 -0.72 15.15 -0.22
C LYS A 56 -1.70 14.81 -1.33
N VAL A 57 -2.35 13.65 -1.22
CA VAL A 57 -3.47 13.25 -2.07
C VAL A 57 -4.68 13.00 -1.19
N VAL A 58 -5.85 13.49 -1.58
CA VAL A 58 -7.13 13.13 -0.98
C VAL A 58 -7.91 12.35 -2.02
N ARG A 59 -8.39 11.17 -1.65
CA ARG A 59 -9.08 10.25 -2.56
C ARG A 59 -10.26 9.58 -1.87
N LYS A 60 -11.26 9.18 -2.66
CA LYS A 60 -12.33 8.27 -2.24
C LYS A 60 -12.03 6.90 -2.82
N VAL A 61 -11.89 5.91 -1.96
CA VAL A 61 -11.54 4.52 -2.34
C VAL A 61 -12.72 3.63 -2.02
N GLY A 62 -13.21 2.92 -3.02
CA GLY A 62 -14.20 1.86 -2.84
C GLY A 62 -13.51 0.55 -2.50
N TYR A 63 -14.01 -0.13 -1.48
CA TYR A 63 -13.61 -1.48 -1.12
C TYR A 63 -14.84 -2.37 -1.24
N HIS A 64 -14.93 -3.20 -2.29
CA HIS A 64 -16.03 -4.14 -2.56
C HIS A 64 -17.36 -3.81 -1.84
N ASP A 65 -17.77 -4.61 -0.86
CA ASP A 65 -19.08 -4.53 -0.18
C ASP A 65 -19.21 -3.36 0.83
N LEU A 66 -18.36 -2.33 0.72
CA LEU A 66 -18.35 -1.15 1.59
C LEU A 66 -18.58 0.12 0.78
N GLU A 67 -19.21 1.09 1.43
CA GLU A 67 -19.30 2.45 0.92
C GLU A 67 -17.90 3.05 0.70
N PRO A 68 -17.68 3.84 -0.36
CA PRO A 68 -16.39 4.48 -0.61
C PRO A 68 -15.92 5.32 0.58
N VAL A 69 -14.70 5.08 1.03
CA VAL A 69 -14.09 5.76 2.17
C VAL A 69 -13.19 6.89 1.66
N GLU A 70 -13.29 8.07 2.27
CA GLU A 70 -12.32 9.13 2.04
C GLU A 70 -11.02 8.83 2.78
N GLU A 71 -9.91 8.96 2.06
CA GLU A 71 -8.57 8.72 2.58
C GLU A 71 -7.67 9.92 2.30
N VAL A 72 -6.98 10.36 3.34
CA VAL A 72 -5.97 11.41 3.25
C VAL A 72 -4.59 10.76 3.24
N VAL A 73 -3.92 10.88 2.10
CA VAL A 73 -2.59 10.32 1.87
C VAL A 73 -1.54 11.41 2.04
N LYS A 74 -0.59 11.21 2.94
CA LYS A 74 0.57 12.11 3.14
C LYS A 74 1.83 11.45 2.61
N ILE A 75 2.58 12.18 1.81
CA ILE A 75 3.69 11.67 1.02
C ILE A 75 4.98 12.33 1.52
N TYR A 76 5.88 11.54 2.10
CA TYR A 76 7.24 11.93 2.48
C TYR A 76 8.22 11.18 1.58
N LYS A 77 8.57 11.83 0.47
CA LYS A 77 9.35 11.23 -0.62
C LYS A 77 10.67 10.63 -0.13
N GLY A 78 10.93 9.39 -0.57
CA GLY A 78 12.14 8.64 -0.22
C GLY A 78 12.06 7.88 1.11
N ALA A 79 10.97 7.99 1.87
CA ALA A 79 10.87 7.34 3.17
C ALA A 79 9.50 6.71 3.44
N VAL A 80 8.41 7.49 3.42
CA VAL A 80 7.14 7.03 3.98
C VAL A 80 5.92 7.64 3.30
N ILE A 81 4.86 6.83 3.19
CA ILE A 81 3.52 7.25 2.81
C ILE A 81 2.56 6.82 3.90
N TYR A 82 1.82 7.78 4.44
CA TYR A 82 0.73 7.52 5.38
C TYR A 82 -0.61 7.60 4.67
N PHE A 83 -1.46 6.64 4.96
CA PHE A 83 -2.84 6.56 4.50
C PHE A 83 -3.73 6.62 5.74
N ASP A 84 -4.48 7.72 5.88
CA ASP A 84 -5.44 7.92 6.96
C ASP A 84 -6.84 7.78 6.39
N SER A 85 -7.46 6.63 6.59
CA SER A 85 -8.84 6.41 6.21
C SER A 85 -9.70 7.11 7.26
N HIS A 86 -10.62 7.99 6.85
CA HIS A 86 -11.55 8.65 7.78
C HIS A 86 -12.57 7.68 8.42
N LEU A 87 -12.41 6.37 8.21
CA LEU A 87 -13.09 5.33 8.96
C LEU A 87 -12.36 5.11 10.29
N ASP A 88 -13.10 5.26 11.41
CA ASP A 88 -12.53 5.25 12.76
C ASP A 88 -11.58 4.06 13.00
N GLY A 89 -10.32 4.39 13.31
CA GLY A 89 -9.31 3.42 13.72
C GLY A 89 -8.52 2.74 12.60
N HIS A 90 -8.79 3.06 11.33
CA HIS A 90 -8.08 2.45 10.20
C HIS A 90 -6.98 3.34 9.63
N ARG A 91 -5.75 2.82 9.63
CA ARG A 91 -4.59 3.50 9.03
C ARG A 91 -3.71 2.49 8.33
N SER A 92 -3.10 2.89 7.22
CA SER A 92 -2.03 2.10 6.62
C SER A 92 -0.79 2.95 6.36
N THR A 93 0.37 2.30 6.34
CA THR A 93 1.65 2.97 6.08
C THR A 93 2.49 2.11 5.15
N ASN A 94 3.11 2.73 4.15
CA ASN A 94 4.16 2.11 3.34
C ASN A 94 5.47 2.83 3.65
N ILE A 95 6.51 2.08 4.03
CA ILE A 95 7.84 2.61 4.36
C ILE A 95 8.87 1.99 3.43
N LEU A 96 9.61 2.82 2.71
CA LEU A 96 10.80 2.42 1.98
C LEU A 96 12.02 2.66 2.87
N SER A 97 12.81 1.63 3.10
CA SER A 97 14.00 1.68 3.97
C SER A 97 15.13 0.83 3.40
N TRP A 98 16.28 0.84 4.08
CA TRP A 98 17.41 -0.04 3.81
C TRP A 98 17.68 -0.95 5.01
N ASP A 99 18.07 -2.20 4.75
CA ASP A 99 18.50 -3.14 5.79
C ASP A 99 20.01 -3.02 6.09
N GLN A 100 20.51 -3.86 7.00
CA GLN A 100 21.93 -3.89 7.39
C GLN A 100 22.89 -4.27 6.26
N ASN A 101 22.38 -4.83 5.15
CA ASN A 101 23.16 -5.20 3.98
C ASN A 101 23.06 -4.14 2.86
N ASN A 102 22.45 -2.99 3.15
CA ASN A 102 22.17 -1.94 2.16
C ASN A 102 21.19 -2.38 1.05
N GLU A 103 20.33 -3.36 1.34
CA GLU A 103 19.26 -3.79 0.44
C GLU A 103 17.97 -3.03 0.73
N MET A 104 17.23 -2.67 -0.32
CA MET A 104 15.95 -1.96 -0.17
C MET A 104 14.88 -2.88 0.40
N VAL A 105 14.16 -2.37 1.40
CA VAL A 105 13.06 -3.06 2.08
C VAL A 105 11.82 -2.19 2.03
N LEU A 106 10.69 -2.79 1.66
CA LEU A 106 9.38 -2.16 1.70
C LEU A 106 8.58 -2.78 2.85
N THR A 107 8.17 -1.94 3.78
CA THR A 107 7.36 -2.32 4.94
C THR A 107 5.95 -1.78 4.77
N PHE A 108 4.96 -2.64 4.99
CA PHE A 108 3.54 -2.29 5.02
C PHE A 108 3.03 -2.47 6.43
N SER A 109 2.25 -1.52 6.93
CA SER A 109 1.51 -1.68 8.19
C SER A 109 0.04 -1.34 8.01
N TRP A 110 -0.79 -2.02 8.79
CA TRP A 110 -2.22 -1.79 8.90
C TRP A 110 -2.59 -1.72 10.38
N VAL A 111 -3.26 -0.65 10.74
CA VAL A 111 -3.91 -0.43 12.03
C VAL A 111 -5.41 -0.55 11.79
N GLY A 112 -6.11 -1.29 12.64
CA GLY A 112 -7.54 -1.57 12.46
C GLY A 112 -7.85 -2.72 11.48
N GLY A 113 -6.84 -3.28 10.80
CA GLY A 113 -7.00 -4.35 9.82
C GLY A 113 -7.23 -3.87 8.39
N VAL A 114 -7.43 -4.80 7.46
CA VAL A 114 -7.67 -4.52 6.03
C VAL A 114 -9.17 -4.36 5.79
N LEU A 115 -9.54 -3.25 5.12
CA LEU A 115 -10.92 -2.96 4.70
C LEU A 115 -11.28 -3.83 3.50
N ALA A 116 -11.64 -5.09 3.75
CA ALA A 116 -12.05 -6.03 2.69
C ALA A 116 -13.01 -7.14 3.15
N GLY A 117 -13.51 -7.11 4.39
CA GLY A 117 -14.38 -8.17 4.92
C GLY A 117 -13.72 -9.57 5.04
N THR A 118 -12.43 -9.72 4.68
CA THR A 118 -11.74 -11.01 4.69
C THR A 118 -11.43 -11.45 6.13
N VAL A 119 -11.95 -12.63 6.50
CA VAL A 119 -11.62 -13.32 7.74
C VAL A 119 -10.15 -13.75 7.70
N ILE A 120 -9.42 -13.50 8.78
CA ILE A 120 -8.02 -13.93 8.90
C ILE A 120 -7.98 -15.47 8.94
N GLY A 121 -7.41 -16.05 7.90
CA GLY A 121 -7.29 -17.49 7.67
C GLY A 121 -7.09 -17.82 6.20
N ASP A 122 -7.73 -17.04 5.31
CA ASP A 122 -7.63 -17.15 3.85
C ASP A 122 -6.81 -16.01 3.25
N PHE A 123 -5.57 -15.83 3.70
CA PHE A 123 -4.57 -15.17 2.85
C PHE A 123 -3.66 -16.21 2.18
N PRO A 124 -4.17 -17.09 1.27
CA PRO A 124 -3.29 -17.80 0.37
C PRO A 124 -2.78 -16.75 -0.63
N GLY A 125 -1.53 -16.34 -0.48
CA GLY A 125 -0.92 -15.41 -1.42
C GLY A 125 -1.21 -13.93 -1.10
N ILE A 126 -0.43 -13.41 -0.16
CA ILE A 126 0.24 -12.12 -0.42
C ILE A 126 1.25 -12.38 -1.57
N GLU A 127 0.75 -12.69 -2.76
CA GLU A 127 1.44 -12.48 -4.03
C GLU A 127 1.42 -10.96 -4.22
N VAL A 128 2.32 -10.30 -3.49
CA VAL A 128 2.61 -8.88 -3.64
C VAL A 128 2.90 -8.66 -5.12
N ALA A 129 2.08 -7.85 -5.79
CA ALA A 129 2.42 -6.85 -6.80
C ALA A 129 3.86 -6.91 -7.41
N VAL A 130 4.27 -8.05 -7.96
CA VAL A 130 5.49 -8.23 -8.76
C VAL A 130 5.20 -8.98 -10.08
N SER A 131 3.97 -9.43 -10.32
CA SER A 131 3.67 -10.35 -11.44
C SER A 131 2.98 -9.77 -12.69
N THR A 132 2.90 -8.45 -12.89
CA THR A 132 2.32 -7.89 -14.13
C THR A 132 3.24 -6.86 -14.80
N CYS A 133 4.47 -7.29 -15.05
CA CYS A 133 5.32 -6.76 -16.13
C CYS A 133 5.79 -7.94 -16.97
N THR A 134 4.89 -8.43 -17.81
CA THR A 134 5.18 -9.24 -19.00
C THR A 134 4.54 -8.56 -20.19
#